data_AF-A0A662WPZ8-F1
#
_entry.id   AF-A0A662WPZ8-F1
#
_cell.length_a   1.000
_cell.length_b   1.000
_cell.length_c   1.000
_cell.angle_alpha   90.00
_cell.angle_beta   90.00
_cell.angle_gamma   90.00
#
_symmetry.space_group_name_H-M   'P 1'
#
loop_
_entity.id
_entity.type
_entity.pdbx_description
1 polymer ?
#
loop_
_entity_poly.entity_id
_entity_poly.type
_entity_poly.pdbx_seq_one_letter_code
_entity_poly.pdbx_strand_id
1 'polypeptide(L)'
;MPFVRARYGIILSSIGDYEGSKVSIANSYIIKGHWEKAIELNPNNPTTYYLLGRWCIAIADLSWLERKAAAVLFGTPPESSYDEALRYLMQSEALTPESWKKRTLLIAQVHQKKKDYAAAKDWVNKALAIPVATEEDEIAQEEAQALLTKL
;
A
#
# COMPACT_ATOMS: atom_id res chain seq x y z
N MET A 1 -20.79 -1.53 -22.63
CA MET A 1 -20.04 -2.54 -21.84
C MET A 1 -20.19 -2.26 -20.33
N PRO A 2 -21.31 -2.68 -19.70
CA PRO A 2 -21.60 -2.40 -18.29
C PRO A 2 -20.81 -3.26 -17.27
N PHE A 3 -20.23 -4.38 -17.72
CA PHE A 3 -19.53 -5.34 -16.84
C PHE A 3 -18.21 -4.83 -16.25
N VAL A 4 -17.52 -3.90 -16.91
CA VAL A 4 -16.25 -3.33 -16.42
C VAL A 4 -16.50 -2.44 -15.20
N ARG A 5 -17.56 -1.61 -15.23
CA ARG A 5 -17.90 -0.67 -14.15
C ARG A 5 -18.28 -1.39 -12.85
N ALA A 6 -18.93 -2.55 -12.94
CA ALA A 6 -19.29 -3.37 -11.78
C ALA A 6 -18.05 -3.87 -11.01
N ARG A 7 -16.95 -4.18 -11.70
CA ARG A 7 -15.69 -4.66 -11.06
C ARG A 7 -14.92 -3.53 -10.38
N TYR A 8 -14.92 -2.32 -10.96
CA TYR A 8 -14.36 -1.14 -10.31
C TYR A 8 -15.07 -0.81 -9.00
N GLY A 9 -16.40 -0.97 -8.93
CA GLY A 9 -17.18 -0.78 -7.71
C GLY A 9 -16.83 -1.77 -6.58
N ILE A 10 -16.56 -3.03 -6.93
CA ILE A 10 -16.10 -4.04 -5.96
C ILE A 10 -14.73 -3.66 -5.41
N ILE A 11 -13.79 -3.25 -6.28
CA ILE A 11 -12.45 -2.81 -5.86
C ILE A 11 -12.54 -1.59 -4.95
N LEU A 12 -13.36 -0.58 -5.30
CA LEU A 12 -13.55 0.61 -4.47
C LEU A 12 -14.22 0.30 -3.12
N SER A 13 -15.22 -0.58 -3.11
CA SER A 13 -15.87 -1.06 -1.88
C SER A 13 -14.86 -1.77 -0.98
N SER A 14 -14.02 -2.63 -1.55
CA SER A 14 -12.96 -3.32 -0.83
C SER A 14 -11.88 -2.40 -0.26
N ILE A 15 -11.63 -1.24 -0.89
CA ILE A 15 -10.74 -0.19 -0.37
C ILE A 15 -11.35 0.45 0.89
N GLY A 16 -12.65 0.77 0.87
CA GLY A 16 -13.36 1.31 2.04
C GLY A 16 -13.38 0.33 3.22
N ASP A 17 -13.53 -0.97 2.96
CA ASP A 17 -13.51 -2.03 3.97
C ASP A 17 -12.10 -2.27 4.56
N TYR A 18 -11.04 -1.88 3.83
CA TYR A 18 -9.65 -1.97 4.31
C TYR A 18 -9.28 -0.79 5.21
N GLU A 19 -9.80 0.41 4.94
CA GLU A 19 -9.48 1.62 5.69
C GLU A 19 -10.18 1.73 7.05
N GLY A 20 -11.21 0.90 7.31
CA GLY A 20 -12.08 1.05 8.47
C GLY A 20 -11.65 0.42 9.80
N SER A 21 -10.86 -0.67 9.86
CA SER A 21 -10.42 -1.25 11.15
C SER A 21 -9.42 -2.42 11.00
N LYS A 22 -8.70 -2.72 12.10
CA LYS A 22 -7.88 -3.94 12.30
C LYS A 22 -8.66 -5.27 12.12
N VAL A 23 -9.96 -5.22 11.83
CA VAL A 23 -10.86 -6.39 11.72
C VAL A 23 -10.87 -7.02 10.32
N SER A 24 -10.31 -6.37 9.29
CA SER A 24 -10.43 -6.87 7.91
C SER A 24 -9.30 -7.82 7.46
N ILE A 25 -8.55 -8.47 8.37
CA ILE A 25 -7.47 -9.40 7.95
C ILE A 25 -8.02 -10.53 7.07
N ALA A 26 -9.17 -11.12 7.43
CA ALA A 26 -9.80 -12.18 6.65
C ALA A 26 -10.29 -11.71 5.27
N ASN A 27 -10.96 -10.56 5.23
CA ASN A 27 -11.42 -9.95 3.98
C ASN A 27 -10.23 -9.51 3.11
N SER A 28 -9.12 -9.09 3.71
CA SER A 28 -7.91 -8.70 2.98
C SER A 28 -7.39 -9.83 2.08
N TYR A 29 -7.58 -11.10 2.45
CA TYR A 29 -7.12 -12.24 1.67
C TYR A 29 -7.94 -12.43 0.39
N ILE A 30 -9.27 -12.31 0.52
CA ILE A 30 -10.18 -12.37 -0.63
C ILE A 30 -9.93 -11.16 -1.54
N ILE A 31 -9.75 -9.98 -0.94
CA ILE A 31 -9.50 -8.74 -1.66
C ILE A 31 -8.17 -8.80 -2.43
N LYS A 32 -7.12 -9.43 -1.89
CA LYS A 32 -5.86 -9.64 -2.61
C LYS A 32 -6.10 -10.35 -3.95
N GLY A 33 -6.87 -11.45 -3.95
CA GLY A 33 -7.21 -12.17 -5.18
C GLY A 33 -7.99 -11.31 -6.18
N HIS A 34 -8.84 -10.41 -5.70
CA HIS A 34 -9.52 -9.44 -6.57
C HIS A 34 -8.56 -8.42 -7.17
N TRP A 35 -7.56 -7.93 -6.43
CA TRP A 35 -6.54 -7.02 -6.94
C TRP A 35 -5.58 -7.71 -7.92
N GLU A 36 -5.17 -8.95 -7.65
CA GLU A 36 -4.37 -9.75 -8.59
C GLU A 36 -5.12 -9.94 -9.90
N LYS A 37 -6.42 -10.29 -9.84
CA LYS A 37 -7.25 -10.39 -11.05
C LYS A 37 -7.43 -9.05 -11.76
N ALA A 38 -7.48 -7.95 -11.01
CA ALA A 38 -7.58 -6.62 -11.58
C ALA A 38 -6.30 -6.23 -12.34
N ILE A 39 -5.12 -6.65 -11.87
CA ILE A 39 -3.85 -6.49 -12.61
C ILE A 39 -3.88 -7.27 -13.92
N GLU A 40 -4.35 -8.53 -13.91
CA GLU A 40 -4.47 -9.31 -15.15
C GLU A 40 -5.39 -8.64 -16.19
N LEU A 41 -6.44 -7.96 -15.72
CA LEU A 41 -7.40 -7.29 -16.60
C LEU A 41 -6.94 -5.91 -17.05
N ASN A 42 -6.20 -5.19 -16.21
CA ASN A 42 -5.67 -3.86 -16.50
C ASN A 42 -4.31 -3.67 -15.83
N PRO A 43 -3.22 -4.13 -16.48
CA PRO A 43 -1.88 -4.06 -15.92
C PRO A 43 -1.31 -2.64 -15.84
N ASN A 44 -1.99 -1.65 -16.41
CA ASN A 44 -1.57 -0.24 -16.43
C ASN A 44 -2.30 0.60 -15.36
N ASN A 45 -2.97 -0.04 -14.40
CA ASN A 45 -3.62 0.68 -13.30
C ASN A 45 -2.66 0.85 -12.10
N PRO A 46 -2.06 2.03 -11.88
CA PRO A 46 -1.11 2.26 -10.78
C PRO A 46 -1.74 2.04 -9.41
N THR A 47 -3.04 2.31 -9.25
CA THR A 47 -3.74 2.19 -7.97
C THR A 47 -3.80 0.74 -7.49
N THR A 48 -3.98 -0.23 -8.39
CA THR A 48 -4.06 -1.64 -7.99
C THR A 48 -2.75 -2.15 -7.40
N TYR A 49 -1.62 -1.77 -8.00
CA TYR A 49 -0.29 -2.07 -7.45
C TYR A 49 -0.04 -1.37 -6.11
N TYR A 50 -0.47 -0.11 -5.96
CA TYR A 50 -0.38 0.62 -4.69
C TYR A 50 -1.13 -0.11 -3.56
N LEU A 51 -2.33 -0.60 -3.84
CA LEU A 51 -3.14 -1.35 -2.87
C LEU A 51 -2.51 -2.68 -2.46
N LEU A 52 -1.95 -3.43 -3.42
CA LEU A 52 -1.20 -4.64 -3.11
C LEU A 52 0.05 -4.34 -2.28
N GLY A 53 0.75 -3.23 -2.57
CA GLY A 53 1.85 -2.74 -1.76
C GLY A 53 1.43 -2.49 -0.31
N ARG A 54 0.32 -1.77 -0.09
CA ARG A 54 -0.26 -1.55 1.25
C ARG A 54 -0.62 -2.85 1.95
N TRP A 55 -1.22 -3.79 1.22
CA TRP A 55 -1.58 -5.10 1.75
C TRP A 55 -0.34 -5.86 2.24
N CYS A 56 0.72 -5.92 1.43
CA CYS A 56 1.99 -6.55 1.80
C CYS A 56 2.57 -5.93 3.09
N ILE A 57 2.51 -4.60 3.23
CA ILE A 57 2.96 -3.91 4.45
C ILE A 57 2.13 -4.34 5.66
N ALA A 58 0.80 -4.35 5.55
CA ALA A 58 -0.06 -4.73 6.67
C ALA A 58 0.18 -6.17 7.11
N ILE A 59 0.35 -7.09 6.15
CA ILE A 59 0.68 -8.49 6.46
C ILE A 59 2.09 -8.61 7.05
N ALA A 60 3.08 -7.85 6.57
CA ALA A 60 4.43 -7.85 7.13
C ALA A 60 4.47 -7.29 8.56
N ASP A 61 3.64 -6.28 8.86
CA ASP A 61 3.55 -5.62 10.16
C ASP A 61 2.84 -6.46 11.24
N LEU A 62 2.15 -7.55 10.88
CA LEU A 62 1.49 -8.42 11.86
C LEU A 62 2.50 -9.01 12.86
N SER A 63 2.28 -8.68 14.13
CA SER A 63 3.02 -9.28 15.24
C SER A 63 2.73 -10.78 15.36
N TRP A 64 3.61 -11.51 16.05
CA TRP A 64 3.41 -12.93 16.32
C TRP A 64 2.07 -13.23 17.02
N LEU A 65 1.64 -12.34 17.94
CA LEU A 65 0.37 -12.49 18.65
C LEU A 65 -0.81 -12.27 17.71
N GLU A 66 -0.76 -11.24 16.85
CA GLU A 66 -1.81 -10.97 15.85
C GLU A 66 -1.90 -12.11 14.82
N ARG A 67 -0.76 -12.67 14.39
CA ARG A 67 -0.73 -13.85 13.51
C ARG A 67 -1.38 -15.06 14.15
N LYS A 68 -1.13 -15.31 15.43
CA LYS A 68 -1.77 -16.41 16.17
C LYS A 68 -3.28 -16.21 16.30
N ALA A 69 -3.72 -15.00 16.65
CA ALA A 69 -5.14 -14.69 16.72
C ALA A 69 -5.83 -14.88 15.36
N ALA A 70 -5.21 -14.39 14.27
CA ALA A 70 -5.70 -14.61 12.92
C ALA A 70 -5.75 -16.09 12.54
N ALA A 71 -4.72 -16.87 12.92
CA ALA A 71 -4.66 -18.32 12.66
C ALA A 71 -5.82 -19.09 13.30
N VAL A 72 -6.20 -18.72 14.52
CA VAL A 72 -7.31 -19.36 15.26
C VAL A 72 -8.67 -19.05 14.62
N LEU A 73 -8.86 -17.81 14.16
CA LEU A 73 -10.15 -17.35 13.63
C LEU A 73 -10.36 -17.67 12.15
N PHE A 74 -9.30 -17.61 11.35
CA PHE A 74 -9.37 -17.61 9.89
C PHE A 74 -8.48 -18.67 9.21
N GLY A 75 -7.81 -19.51 10.00
CA GLY A 75 -6.77 -20.41 9.50
C GLY A 75 -5.45 -19.67 9.23
N THR A 76 -4.43 -20.40 8.78
CA THR A 76 -3.07 -19.88 8.63
C THR A 76 -3.05 -18.56 7.85
N PRO A 77 -2.63 -17.44 8.47
CA PRO A 77 -2.55 -16.15 7.78
C PRO A 77 -1.50 -16.23 6.66
N PRO A 78 -1.72 -15.58 5.51
CA PRO A 78 -0.72 -15.49 4.48
C PRO A 78 0.49 -14.73 5.00
N GLU A 79 1.61 -15.02 4.39
CA GLU A 79 2.86 -14.34 4.65
C GLU A 79 3.11 -13.33 3.54
N SER A 80 3.72 -12.20 3.91
CA SER A 80 4.25 -11.24 2.96
C SER A 80 5.39 -10.45 3.61
N SER A 81 6.09 -9.66 2.82
CA SER A 81 7.30 -8.96 3.23
C SER A 81 7.33 -7.52 2.73
N TYR A 82 8.20 -6.73 3.36
CA TYR A 82 8.51 -5.38 2.89
C TYR A 82 9.14 -5.36 1.48
N ASP A 83 9.83 -6.42 1.08
CA ASP A 83 10.39 -6.55 -0.28
C ASP A 83 9.29 -6.74 -1.32
N GLU A 84 8.27 -7.55 -1.03
CA GLU A 84 7.10 -7.67 -1.89
C GLU A 84 6.31 -6.37 -1.97
N ALA A 85 6.18 -5.66 -0.84
CA ALA A 85 5.56 -4.34 -0.81
C ALA A 85 6.30 -3.36 -1.74
N LEU A 86 7.63 -3.26 -1.63
CA LEU A 86 8.44 -2.41 -2.51
C LEU A 86 8.28 -2.81 -3.97
N ARG A 87 8.26 -4.11 -4.30
CA ARG A 87 8.05 -4.57 -5.67
C ARG A 87 6.76 -3.99 -6.26
N TYR A 88 5.64 -4.12 -5.55
CA TYR A 88 4.36 -3.58 -6.03
C TYR A 88 4.34 -2.05 -6.06
N LEU A 89 4.85 -1.38 -5.03
CA LEU A 89 4.89 0.08 -5.01
C LEU A 89 5.77 0.67 -6.13
N MET A 90 6.90 0.03 -6.44
CA MET A 90 7.75 0.43 -7.56
C MET A 90 7.10 0.19 -8.92
N GLN A 91 6.26 -0.84 -9.08
CA GLN A 91 5.44 -1.00 -10.28
C GLN A 91 4.39 0.12 -10.40
N SER A 92 3.76 0.50 -9.28
CA SER A 92 2.84 1.64 -9.24
C SER A 92 3.54 2.96 -9.60
N GLU A 93 4.76 3.16 -9.09
CA GLU A 93 5.61 4.31 -9.40
C GLU A 93 6.01 4.36 -10.87
N ALA A 94 6.41 3.22 -11.46
CA ALA A 94 6.80 3.15 -12.87
C ALA A 94 5.66 3.53 -13.84
N LEU A 95 4.40 3.29 -13.45
CA LEU A 95 3.23 3.63 -14.25
C LEU A 95 2.87 5.11 -14.21
N THR A 96 3.07 5.77 -13.06
CA THR A 96 2.86 7.22 -12.92
C THR A 96 3.99 7.86 -12.11
N PRO A 97 5.17 8.07 -12.72
CA PRO A 97 6.36 8.53 -12.01
C PRO A 97 6.18 9.92 -11.40
N GLU A 98 6.67 10.11 -10.17
CA GLU A 98 6.84 11.39 -9.50
C GLU A 98 5.55 12.23 -9.37
N SER A 99 4.39 11.59 -9.50
CA SER A 99 3.10 12.28 -9.53
C SER A 99 2.24 12.06 -8.29
N TRP A 100 2.55 11.04 -7.47
CA TRP A 100 1.70 10.65 -6.34
C TRP A 100 2.48 10.68 -5.03
N LYS A 101 2.27 11.75 -4.27
CA LYS A 101 3.00 12.03 -3.02
C LYS A 101 2.84 10.92 -1.99
N LYS A 102 1.59 10.49 -1.72
CA LYS A 102 1.29 9.44 -0.73
C LYS A 102 1.95 8.10 -1.07
N ARG A 103 1.97 7.70 -2.34
CA ARG A 103 2.69 6.49 -2.77
C ARG A 103 4.20 6.65 -2.55
N THR A 104 4.77 7.78 -2.94
CA THR A 104 6.21 8.06 -2.81
C THR A 104 6.64 8.04 -1.35
N LEU A 105 5.85 8.66 -0.47
CA LEU A 105 6.04 8.60 0.98
C LEU A 105 5.96 7.17 1.51
N LEU A 106 4.98 6.38 1.05
CA LEU A 106 4.85 4.99 1.48
C LEU A 106 6.08 4.15 1.13
N ILE A 107 6.69 4.37 -0.05
CA ILE A 107 7.96 3.73 -0.42
C ILE A 107 9.05 4.07 0.60
N ALA A 108 9.16 5.36 0.98
CA ALA A 108 10.12 5.82 1.97
C ALA A 108 9.93 5.14 3.34
N GLN A 109 8.68 5.04 3.81
CA GLN A 109 8.31 4.36 5.06
C GLN A 109 8.68 2.87 5.04
N VAL A 110 8.54 2.19 3.89
CA VAL A 110 8.95 0.79 3.75
C VAL A 110 10.47 0.64 3.83
N HIS A 111 11.24 1.52 3.18
CA HIS A 111 12.71 1.52 3.34
C HIS A 111 13.13 1.78 4.79
N GLN A 112 12.45 2.69 5.51
CA GLN A 112 12.68 2.90 6.93
C GLN A 112 12.43 1.63 7.75
N LYS A 113 11.31 0.93 7.51
CA LYS A 113 10.98 -0.34 8.19
C LYS A 113 12.03 -1.43 7.91
N LYS A 114 12.63 -1.42 6.72
CA LYS A 114 13.77 -2.27 6.35
C LYS A 114 15.11 -1.80 6.92
N LYS A 115 15.14 -0.70 7.67
CA LYS A 115 16.35 -0.03 8.22
C LYS A 115 17.33 0.45 7.15
N ASP A 116 16.83 0.64 5.93
CA ASP A 116 17.58 1.26 4.83
C ASP A 116 17.34 2.77 4.86
N TYR A 117 17.98 3.43 5.82
CA TYR A 117 17.77 4.85 6.10
C TYR A 117 18.24 5.77 4.97
N ALA A 118 19.26 5.35 4.22
CA ALA A 118 19.75 6.10 3.06
C ALA A 118 18.68 6.18 1.97
N ALA A 119 18.16 5.02 1.54
CA ALA A 119 17.08 4.99 0.56
C ALA A 119 15.80 5.64 1.08
N ALA A 120 15.47 5.46 2.37
CA ALA A 120 14.33 6.12 2.98
C ALA A 120 14.42 7.64 2.84
N LYS A 121 15.58 8.23 3.16
CA LYS A 121 15.80 9.67 3.05
C LYS A 121 15.68 10.18 1.61
N ASP A 122 16.23 9.44 0.64
CA ASP A 122 16.11 9.78 -0.77
C ASP A 122 14.64 9.79 -1.22
N TRP A 123 13.86 8.78 -0.83
CA TRP A 123 12.44 8.71 -1.14
C TRP A 123 11.59 9.76 -0.42
N VAL A 124 11.93 10.12 0.83
CA VAL A 124 11.29 11.26 1.52
C VAL A 124 11.53 12.55 0.76
N ASN A 125 12.76 12.82 0.33
CA ASN A 125 13.07 14.01 -0.45
C ASN A 125 12.29 14.04 -1.78
N LYS A 126 12.16 12.90 -2.47
CA LYS A 126 11.29 12.79 -3.65
C LYS A 126 9.84 13.11 -3.32
N ALA A 127 9.30 12.57 -2.23
CA ALA A 127 7.93 12.83 -1.82
C ALA A 127 7.70 14.33 -1.51
N LEU A 128 8.66 14.98 -0.84
CA LEU A 128 8.61 16.42 -0.53
C LEU A 128 8.72 17.32 -1.78
N ALA A 129 9.39 16.84 -2.84
CA ALA A 129 9.52 17.57 -4.10
C ALA A 129 8.23 17.59 -4.94
N ILE A 130 7.32 16.64 -4.71
CA ILE A 130 6.01 16.60 -5.40
C ILE A 130 5.16 17.80 -4.90
N PRO A 131 4.48 18.56 -5.76
CA PRO A 131 3.60 19.64 -5.32
C PRO A 131 2.44 19.14 -4.45
N VAL A 132 1.97 19.99 -3.54
CA VAL A 132 0.75 19.74 -2.77
C VAL A 132 -0.43 20.28 -3.57
N ALA A 133 -1.37 19.40 -3.95
CA ALA A 133 -2.55 19.78 -4.74
C ALA A 133 -3.87 19.38 -4.07
N THR A 134 -3.84 18.42 -3.15
CA THR A 134 -5.01 17.86 -2.47
C THR A 134 -4.79 17.80 -0.97
N GLU A 135 -5.87 17.66 -0.20
CA GLU A 135 -5.80 17.41 1.26
C GLU A 135 -4.99 16.15 1.59
N GLU A 136 -5.08 15.11 0.75
CA GLU A 136 -4.24 13.91 0.89
C GLU A 136 -2.75 14.23 0.74
N ASP A 137 -2.40 15.16 -0.15
CA ASP A 137 -1.01 15.61 -0.32
C ASP A 137 -0.54 16.47 0.86
N GLU A 138 -1.42 17.26 1.49
CA GLU A 138 -1.09 18.03 2.69
C GLU A 138 -0.72 17.09 3.84
N ILE A 139 -1.55 16.08 4.11
CA ILE A 139 -1.28 15.06 5.13
C ILE A 139 0.05 14.34 4.82
N ALA A 140 0.24 13.90 3.58
CA ALA A 140 1.47 13.24 3.18
C ALA A 140 2.70 14.17 3.27
N GLN A 141 2.53 15.48 3.04
CA GLN A 141 3.61 16.45 3.20
C GLN A 141 4.05 16.57 4.66
N GLU A 142 3.10 16.68 5.58
CA GLU A 142 3.38 16.74 7.03
C GLU A 142 4.04 15.45 7.52
N GLU A 143 3.52 14.29 7.11
CA GLU A 143 4.10 12.99 7.45
C GLU A 143 5.53 12.83 6.90
N ALA A 144 5.78 13.30 5.68
CA ALA A 144 7.11 13.26 5.07
C ALA A 144 8.11 14.14 5.83
N GLN A 145 7.71 15.34 6.25
CA GLN A 145 8.55 16.22 7.08
C GLN A 145 8.82 15.60 8.45
N ALA A 146 7.80 15.04 9.08
CA ALA A 146 7.92 14.36 10.37
C ALA A 146 8.81 13.11 10.26
N LEU A 147 8.77 12.38 9.14
CA LEU A 147 9.64 11.25 8.89
C LEU A 147 11.10 11.69 8.70
N LEU A 148 11.33 12.77 7.94
CA LEU A 148 12.68 13.29 7.68
C LEU A 148 13.44 13.66 8.96
N THR A 149 12.74 14.15 9.98
CA THR A 149 13.35 14.50 11.27
C THR A 149 13.76 13.29 12.11
N LYS A 150 13.21 12.10 11.80
CA LYS A 150 13.46 10.85 12.51
C LYS A 150 14.48 9.94 11.80
N LEU A 151 14.85 10.27 10.57
CA LEU A 151 15.82 9.54 9.73
C LEU A 151 17.22 10.14 9.88
#